data_AF-A0A7C0ZS19-F1
#
_entry.id   AF-A0A7C0ZS19-F1
#
_cell.length_a   1.000
_cell.length_b   1.000
_cell.length_c   1.000
_cell.angle_alpha   90.00
_cell.angle_beta   90.00
_cell.angle_gamma   90.00
#
_symmetry.space_group_name_H-M   'P 1'
#
loop_
_entity.id
_entity.type
_entity.pdbx_description
1 polymer ?
#
loop_
_entity_poly.entity_id
_entity_poly.type
_entity_poly.pdbx_seq_one_letter_code
_entity_poly.pdbx_strand_id
1 'polypeptide(L)'
;RDFELRYIVFKDLRERGYYTKMSPIGFRLYPRGGHPTKTRAHIFVYVVSERTSLPLQHLIRELNRAENARKRLILAIVDEESDITFYELKRVTMSGETAEPAAGEIKAPAVASLLNDRTIIWDPEVSNLLHNKYFFGKKLDEFRLQLSLVESGYLLDRQLIRIDNADANADADTSAFDRCASETEPAYGLKYPVYSDLRRSGLVAKTGFKFGTHFRVYKQFKSDTHSEYLVHTIPPDHQFLLPELSRAVRISNSVHKRMIFGRPDADGSGVCYIEFEWIRL
;
A
#
# COMPACT_ATOMS: atom_id res chain seq x y z
N ARG A 1 15.42 -26.58 14.05
CA ARG A 1 16.39 -25.96 13.12
C ARG A 1 16.57 -24.46 13.35
N ASP A 2 15.77 -23.80 14.22
CA ASP A 2 15.91 -22.36 14.51
C ASP A 2 16.07 -22.06 16.02
N PHE A 3 16.75 -22.93 16.76
CA PHE A 3 16.89 -22.78 18.22
C PHE A 3 17.60 -21.47 18.58
N GLU A 4 18.68 -21.14 17.87
CA GLU A 4 19.46 -19.93 18.06
C GLU A 4 18.63 -18.65 17.92
N LEU A 5 17.92 -18.49 16.78
CA LEU A 5 17.05 -17.33 16.54
C LEU A 5 15.98 -17.18 17.64
N ARG A 6 15.34 -18.30 18.00
CA ARG A 6 14.33 -18.31 19.06
C ARG A 6 14.94 -17.97 20.42
N TYR A 7 16.14 -18.44 20.71
CA TYR A 7 16.83 -18.15 21.98
C TYR A 7 17.22 -16.67 22.09
N ILE A 8 17.75 -16.08 21.03
CA ILE A 8 18.08 -14.64 20.95
C ILE A 8 16.84 -13.81 21.26
N VAL A 9 15.74 -14.05 20.55
CA VAL A 9 14.47 -13.34 20.77
C VAL A 9 13.89 -13.62 22.15
N PHE A 10 13.96 -14.87 22.64
CA PHE A 10 13.51 -15.22 23.98
C PHE A 10 14.27 -14.43 25.05
N LYS A 11 15.60 -14.37 24.96
CA LYS A 11 16.46 -13.68 25.92
C LYS A 11 16.11 -12.19 25.97
N ASP A 12 16.05 -11.51 24.82
CA ASP A 12 15.67 -10.09 24.72
C ASP A 12 14.28 -9.82 25.34
N LEU A 13 13.28 -10.64 24.99
CA LEU A 13 11.92 -10.49 25.55
C LEU A 13 11.87 -10.70 27.06
N ARG A 14 12.69 -11.62 27.61
CA ARG A 14 12.79 -11.86 29.06
C ARG A 14 13.48 -10.71 29.78
N GLU A 15 14.54 -10.16 29.21
CA GLU A 15 15.24 -8.98 29.74
C GLU A 15 14.33 -7.74 29.76
N ARG A 16 13.43 -7.61 28.78
CA ARG A 16 12.36 -6.59 28.74
C ARG A 16 11.21 -6.84 29.73
N GLY A 17 11.24 -7.92 30.49
CA GLY A 17 10.25 -8.25 31.52
C GLY A 17 8.97 -8.90 31.00
N TYR A 18 8.97 -9.41 29.76
CA TYR A 18 7.83 -10.18 29.25
C TYR A 18 7.86 -11.63 29.75
N TYR A 19 6.67 -12.18 30.02
CA TYR A 19 6.51 -13.61 30.09
C TYR A 19 6.28 -14.16 28.67
N THR A 20 7.06 -15.16 28.30
CA THR A 20 7.03 -15.77 26.97
C THR A 20 6.63 -17.25 27.07
N LYS A 21 5.78 -17.71 26.15
CA LYS A 21 5.48 -19.14 25.97
C LYS A 21 5.71 -19.51 24.51
N MET A 22 6.34 -20.66 24.26
CA MET A 22 6.61 -21.12 22.90
C MET A 22 5.33 -21.26 22.08
N SER A 23 5.44 -20.94 20.79
CA SER A 23 4.42 -21.12 19.75
C SER A 23 5.07 -21.73 18.50
N PRO A 24 4.28 -22.27 17.55
CA PRO A 24 4.81 -22.82 16.30
C PRO A 24 5.68 -21.82 15.53
N ILE A 25 5.29 -20.54 15.50
CA ILE A 25 5.99 -19.47 14.77
C ILE A 25 7.02 -18.71 15.63
N GLY A 26 7.09 -18.98 16.93
CA GLY A 26 7.97 -18.26 17.85
C GLY A 26 7.42 -18.25 19.26
N PHE A 27 6.77 -17.16 19.66
CA PHE A 27 6.30 -16.96 21.04
C PHE A 27 4.90 -16.38 21.14
N ARG A 28 4.31 -16.54 22.32
CA ARG A 28 3.14 -15.81 22.79
C ARG A 28 3.58 -14.93 23.95
N LEU A 29 3.29 -13.64 23.88
CA LEU A 29 3.59 -12.71 24.96
C LEU A 29 2.37 -12.40 25.81
N TYR A 30 2.63 -12.33 27.10
CA TYR A 30 1.70 -11.88 28.12
C TYR A 30 2.05 -10.44 28.51
N PRO A 31 1.09 -9.65 29.02
CA PRO A 31 1.39 -8.31 29.54
C PRO A 31 2.54 -8.34 30.55
N ARG A 32 3.29 -7.24 30.69
CA ARG A 32 4.39 -7.14 31.67
C ARG A 32 3.87 -7.44 33.08
N GLY A 33 4.57 -8.30 33.82
CA GLY A 33 4.13 -8.80 35.13
C GLY A 33 2.99 -9.83 35.11
N GLY A 34 2.44 -10.15 33.93
CA GLY A 34 1.42 -11.18 33.75
C GLY A 34 1.99 -12.60 33.70
N HIS A 35 1.19 -13.59 34.10
CA HIS A 35 1.53 -15.01 34.04
C HIS A 35 0.44 -15.79 33.30
N PRO A 36 0.74 -16.86 32.55
CA PRO A 36 -0.24 -17.64 31.79
C PRO A 36 -1.46 -18.11 32.58
N THR A 37 -1.29 -18.33 33.87
CA THR A 37 -2.35 -18.79 34.78
C THR A 37 -3.36 -17.69 35.12
N LYS A 38 -2.97 -16.42 35.01
CA LYS A 38 -3.79 -15.26 35.44
C LYS A 38 -4.17 -14.32 34.30
N THR A 39 -3.38 -14.29 33.22
CA THR A 39 -3.53 -13.30 32.16
C THR A 39 -3.48 -13.98 30.80
N ARG A 40 -4.26 -13.48 29.83
CA ARG A 40 -4.24 -14.01 28.47
C ARG A 40 -3.08 -13.40 27.67
N ALA A 41 -2.51 -14.20 26.77
CA ALA A 41 -1.55 -13.67 25.81
C ALA A 41 -2.24 -12.66 24.88
N HIS A 42 -1.55 -11.57 24.56
CA HIS A 42 -2.07 -10.47 23.73
C HIS A 42 -1.28 -10.25 22.44
N ILE A 43 -0.12 -10.90 22.31
CA ILE A 43 0.77 -10.79 21.15
C ILE A 43 1.23 -12.20 20.74
N PHE A 44 1.25 -12.45 19.43
CA PHE A 44 2.02 -13.51 18.82
C PHE A 44 3.28 -12.93 18.19
N VAL A 45 4.43 -13.51 18.52
CA VAL A 45 5.72 -13.16 17.96
C VAL A 45 6.12 -14.23 16.96
N TYR A 46 6.27 -13.85 15.70
CA TYR A 46 6.84 -14.67 14.65
C TYR A 46 8.33 -14.36 14.55
N VAL A 47 9.18 -15.32 14.89
CA VAL A 47 10.64 -15.20 14.78
C VAL A 47 11.11 -15.68 13.42
N VAL A 48 11.92 -14.87 12.74
CA VAL A 48 12.47 -15.17 11.42
C VAL A 48 13.89 -14.60 11.28
N SER A 49 14.76 -15.25 10.52
CA SER A 49 16.07 -14.71 10.16
C SER A 49 15.93 -13.75 8.98
N GLU A 50 16.70 -12.66 8.96
CA GLU A 50 16.76 -11.70 7.84
C GLU A 50 17.02 -12.35 6.46
N ARG A 51 17.70 -13.50 6.43
CA ARG A 51 18.06 -14.22 5.20
C ARG A 51 16.90 -15.02 4.62
N THR A 52 15.77 -15.06 5.32
CA THR A 52 14.60 -15.84 4.93
C THR A 52 13.76 -15.05 3.92
N SER A 53 13.45 -15.67 2.80
CA SER A 53 12.35 -15.19 1.94
C SER A 53 11.02 -15.53 2.59
N LEU A 54 10.17 -14.53 2.82
CA LEU A 54 8.93 -14.70 3.59
C LEU A 54 7.69 -14.54 2.69
N PRO A 55 7.01 -15.64 2.31
CA PRO A 55 5.84 -15.58 1.44
C PRO A 55 4.68 -14.79 2.07
N LEU A 56 4.10 -13.88 1.29
CA LEU A 56 2.94 -13.07 1.70
C LEU A 56 1.76 -13.94 2.17
N GLN A 57 1.49 -15.05 1.50
CA GLN A 57 0.43 -15.98 1.88
C GLN A 57 0.67 -16.60 3.27
N HIS A 58 1.93 -16.82 3.65
CA HIS A 58 2.23 -17.29 5.00
C HIS A 58 1.96 -16.20 6.04
N LEU A 59 2.40 -14.97 5.79
CA LEU A 59 2.11 -13.82 6.65
C LEU A 59 0.62 -13.57 6.82
N ILE A 60 -0.17 -13.64 5.74
CA ILE A 60 -1.64 -13.48 5.80
C ILE A 60 -2.26 -14.58 6.68
N ARG A 61 -1.80 -15.83 6.55
CA ARG A 61 -2.30 -16.93 7.41
C ARG A 61 -2.01 -16.68 8.89
N GLU A 62 -0.80 -16.24 9.23
CA GLU A 62 -0.46 -15.95 10.62
C GLU A 62 -1.17 -14.70 11.15
N LEU A 63 -1.38 -13.68 10.30
CA LEU A 63 -2.15 -12.48 10.63
C LEU A 63 -3.61 -12.85 10.94
N ASN A 64 -4.26 -13.64 10.07
CA ASN A 64 -5.63 -14.10 10.29
C ASN A 64 -5.76 -14.92 11.59
N ARG A 65 -4.76 -15.75 11.92
CA ARG A 65 -4.73 -16.49 13.20
C ARG A 65 -4.63 -15.56 14.40
N ALA A 66 -3.80 -14.52 14.31
CA ALA A 66 -3.66 -13.53 15.37
C ALA A 66 -4.97 -12.74 15.56
N GLU A 67 -5.57 -12.27 14.46
CA GLU A 67 -6.86 -11.55 14.45
C GLU A 67 -8.00 -12.38 15.04
N ASN A 68 -8.14 -13.64 14.61
CA ASN A 68 -9.15 -14.57 15.15
C ASN A 68 -8.97 -14.82 16.65
N ALA A 69 -7.72 -14.81 17.13
CA ALA A 69 -7.40 -14.96 18.54
C ALA A 69 -7.49 -13.62 19.34
N ARG A 70 -7.87 -12.52 18.67
CA ARG A 70 -7.86 -11.13 19.16
C ARG A 70 -6.49 -10.74 19.73
N LYS A 71 -5.44 -10.95 18.95
CA LYS A 71 -4.03 -10.66 19.31
C LYS A 71 -3.34 -9.88 18.22
N ARG A 72 -2.29 -9.17 18.61
CA ARG A 72 -1.38 -8.50 17.69
C ARG A 72 -0.38 -9.52 17.12
N LEU A 73 -0.01 -9.36 15.85
CA LEU A 73 1.08 -10.11 15.24
C LEU A 73 2.32 -9.22 15.17
N ILE A 74 3.41 -9.68 15.75
CA ILE A 74 4.71 -9.03 15.70
C ILE A 74 5.68 -9.96 14.98
N LEU A 75 6.35 -9.44 13.95
CA LEU A 75 7.47 -10.08 13.30
C LEU A 75 8.76 -9.64 14.00
N ALA A 76 9.51 -10.60 14.53
CA ALA A 76 10.83 -10.42 15.10
C ALA A 76 11.86 -10.93 14.09
N ILE A 77 12.52 -9.98 13.41
CA ILE A 77 13.56 -10.27 12.43
C ILE A 77 14.90 -10.22 13.16
N VAL A 78 15.65 -11.31 13.08
CA VAL A 78 17.01 -11.43 13.64
C VAL A 78 18.00 -11.36 12.49
N ASP A 79 18.96 -10.45 12.58
CA ASP A 79 20.02 -10.31 11.58
C ASP A 79 21.23 -11.20 11.87
N GLU A 80 22.26 -11.11 11.01
CA GLU A 80 23.51 -11.87 11.16
C GLU A 80 24.35 -11.49 12.37
N GLU A 81 24.16 -10.29 12.93
CA GLU A 81 24.83 -9.81 14.14
C GLU A 81 24.03 -10.10 15.43
N SER A 82 22.91 -10.85 15.30
CA SER A 82 21.97 -11.17 16.38
C SER A 82 21.16 -9.98 16.91
N ASP A 83 21.13 -8.87 16.18
CA ASP A 83 20.27 -7.74 16.46
C ASP A 83 18.83 -8.05 16.05
N ILE A 84 17.87 -7.55 16.84
CA ILE A 84 16.45 -7.86 16.68
C ILE A 84 15.70 -6.60 16.26
N THR A 85 14.99 -6.69 15.15
CA THR A 85 14.04 -5.66 14.71
C THR A 85 12.61 -6.18 14.80
N PHE A 86 11.74 -5.43 15.48
CA PHE A 86 10.33 -5.76 15.64
C PHE A 86 9.45 -4.92 14.71
N TYR A 87 8.59 -5.61 13.96
CA TYR A 87 7.54 -4.99 13.14
C TYR A 87 6.17 -5.51 13.58
N GLU A 88 5.23 -4.60 13.82
CA GLU A 88 3.83 -4.96 13.98
C GLU A 88 3.15 -5.05 12.62
N LEU A 89 2.41 -6.14 12.40
CA LEU A 89 1.63 -6.35 11.19
C LEU A 89 0.15 -6.13 11.49
N LYS A 90 -0.50 -5.28 10.68
CA LYS A 90 -1.94 -4.97 10.82
C LYS A 90 -2.62 -4.99 9.47
N ARG A 91 -3.84 -5.50 9.41
CA ARG A 91 -4.76 -5.21 8.32
C ARG A 91 -5.32 -3.81 8.51
N VAL A 92 -5.32 -3.00 7.45
CA VAL A 92 -5.81 -1.61 7.52
C VAL A 92 -6.94 -1.43 6.52
N THR A 93 -8.03 -0.83 6.98
CA THR A 93 -9.06 -0.30 6.08
C THR A 93 -8.66 1.11 5.67
N MET A 94 -8.52 1.34 4.38
CA MET A 94 -8.14 2.63 3.82
C MET A 94 -9.41 3.48 3.65
N SER A 95 -9.40 4.70 4.20
CA SER A 95 -10.53 5.62 4.08
C SER A 95 -10.06 7.07 4.13
N GLY A 96 -10.59 7.90 3.25
CA GLY A 96 -10.32 9.34 3.18
C GLY A 96 -11.59 10.17 3.14
N GLU A 97 -11.41 11.48 3.00
CA GLU A 97 -12.46 12.49 3.10
C GLU A 97 -12.61 13.28 1.78
N THR A 98 -11.91 12.87 0.72
CA THR A 98 -11.95 13.56 -0.57
C THR A 98 -13.14 13.08 -1.39
N ALA A 99 -13.96 14.03 -1.84
CA ALA A 99 -15.08 13.72 -2.73
C ALA A 99 -14.59 13.23 -4.10
N GLU A 100 -15.36 12.35 -4.73
CA GLU A 100 -15.18 11.99 -6.13
C GLU A 100 -15.77 13.06 -7.07
N PRO A 101 -15.29 13.15 -8.33
CA PRO A 101 -15.99 13.89 -9.38
C PRO A 101 -17.44 13.42 -9.50
N ALA A 102 -18.39 14.32 -9.21
CA ALA A 102 -19.80 13.99 -9.30
C ALA A 102 -20.23 13.82 -10.77
N ALA A 103 -21.17 12.91 -11.02
CA ALA A 103 -21.76 12.72 -12.34
C ALA A 103 -22.41 14.03 -12.81
N GLY A 104 -21.95 14.56 -13.95
CA GLY A 104 -22.45 15.80 -14.55
C GLY A 104 -21.65 17.07 -14.25
N GLU A 105 -20.60 17.03 -13.41
CA GLU A 105 -19.67 18.18 -13.29
C GLU A 105 -18.89 18.43 -14.59
N ILE A 106 -18.64 17.36 -15.33
CA ILE A 106 -18.07 17.40 -16.68
C ILE A 106 -19.21 17.01 -17.64
N LYS A 107 -19.67 17.98 -18.45
CA LYS A 107 -20.83 17.80 -19.35
C LYS A 107 -20.56 16.81 -20.48
N ALA A 108 -19.31 16.74 -20.94
CA ALA A 108 -18.86 15.81 -21.97
C ALA A 108 -17.42 15.37 -21.65
N PRO A 109 -17.03 14.11 -21.94
CA PRO A 109 -15.69 13.61 -21.65
C PRO A 109 -14.63 14.47 -22.33
N ALA A 110 -13.64 14.92 -21.56
CA ALA A 110 -12.58 15.75 -22.09
C ALA A 110 -11.68 14.94 -23.04
N VAL A 111 -11.29 15.55 -24.16
CA VAL A 111 -10.37 14.94 -25.11
C VAL A 111 -8.96 14.94 -24.51
N ALA A 112 -8.36 13.77 -24.43
CA ALA A 112 -7.01 13.58 -23.93
C ALA A 112 -6.15 12.86 -24.99
N SER A 113 -4.88 13.21 -25.09
CA SER A 113 -3.95 12.56 -26.02
C SER A 113 -2.93 11.73 -25.23
N LEU A 114 -2.77 10.47 -25.60
CA LEU A 114 -1.72 9.60 -25.06
C LEU A 114 -0.40 9.86 -25.79
N LEU A 115 0.63 10.27 -25.04
CA LEU A 115 1.97 10.52 -25.52
C LEU A 115 2.95 9.64 -24.73
N ASN A 116 3.31 8.49 -25.30
CA ASN A 116 4.16 7.48 -24.68
C ASN A 116 3.61 7.02 -23.31
N ASP A 117 4.19 7.52 -22.22
CA ASP A 117 3.88 7.14 -20.83
C ASP A 117 2.92 8.12 -20.12
N ARG A 118 2.38 9.11 -20.83
CA ARG A 118 1.62 10.22 -20.25
C ARG A 118 0.41 10.57 -21.08
N THR A 119 -0.67 10.95 -20.42
CA THR A 119 -1.87 11.46 -21.08
C THR A 119 -1.99 12.95 -20.80
N ILE A 120 -2.25 13.75 -21.84
CA ILE A 120 -2.44 15.20 -21.72
C ILE A 120 -3.90 15.55 -21.97
N ILE A 121 -4.51 16.28 -21.05
CA ILE A 121 -5.80 16.96 -21.26
C ILE A 121 -5.50 18.38 -21.74
N TRP A 122 -6.13 18.77 -22.84
CA TRP A 122 -5.95 20.07 -23.48
C TRP A 122 -6.99 21.11 -23.07
N ASP A 123 -8.13 20.65 -22.55
CA ASP A 123 -9.22 21.52 -22.08
C ASP A 123 -8.83 22.22 -20.77
N PRO A 124 -8.76 23.58 -20.74
CA PRO A 124 -8.38 24.32 -19.55
C PRO A 124 -9.39 24.21 -18.40
N GLU A 125 -10.69 24.19 -18.69
CA GLU A 125 -11.72 24.13 -17.66
C GLU A 125 -11.67 22.79 -16.93
N VAL A 126 -11.59 21.70 -17.69
CA VAL A 126 -11.50 20.35 -17.14
C VAL A 126 -10.15 20.13 -16.45
N SER A 127 -9.05 20.62 -17.03
CA SER A 127 -7.73 20.57 -16.42
C SER A 127 -7.69 21.28 -15.06
N ASN A 128 -8.28 22.48 -14.97
CA ASN A 128 -8.37 23.25 -13.75
C ASN A 128 -9.27 22.56 -12.71
N LEU A 129 -10.43 22.03 -13.12
CA LEU A 129 -11.34 21.30 -12.25
C LEU A 129 -10.66 20.06 -11.65
N LEU A 130 -10.13 19.17 -12.50
CA LEU A 130 -9.52 17.91 -12.08
C LEU A 130 -8.31 18.12 -11.17
N HIS A 131 -7.49 19.14 -11.44
CA HIS A 131 -6.32 19.41 -10.62
C HIS A 131 -6.66 20.16 -9.33
N ASN A 132 -7.41 21.26 -9.40
CA ASN A 132 -7.60 22.13 -8.25
C ASN A 132 -8.58 21.53 -7.24
N LYS A 133 -9.62 20.81 -7.71
CA LYS A 133 -10.64 20.22 -6.84
C LYS A 133 -10.31 18.79 -6.42
N TYR A 134 -9.78 17.99 -7.34
CA TYR A 134 -9.59 16.54 -7.13
C TYR A 134 -8.12 16.08 -7.10
N PHE A 135 -7.18 17.00 -7.33
CA PHE A 135 -5.73 16.78 -7.30
C PHE A 135 -5.20 15.71 -8.26
N PHE A 136 -5.90 15.49 -9.37
CA PHE A 136 -5.39 14.65 -10.46
C PHE A 136 -4.23 15.33 -11.19
N GLY A 137 -3.29 14.52 -11.67
CA GLY A 137 -2.23 14.94 -12.57
C GLY A 137 -1.28 16.00 -12.02
N LYS A 138 -0.55 16.61 -12.94
CA LYS A 138 0.33 17.76 -12.71
C LYS A 138 0.08 18.76 -13.83
N LYS A 139 -0.21 20.01 -13.49
CA LYS A 139 -0.31 21.08 -14.49
C LYS A 139 1.04 21.28 -15.19
N LEU A 140 1.01 21.31 -16.52
CA LEU A 140 2.15 21.74 -17.33
C LEU A 140 2.16 23.27 -17.43
N ASP A 141 0.98 23.86 -17.54
CA ASP A 141 0.70 25.29 -17.55
C ASP A 141 -0.75 25.54 -17.09
N GLU A 142 -1.30 26.73 -17.34
CA GLU A 142 -2.66 27.12 -16.96
C GLU A 142 -3.77 26.36 -17.74
N PHE A 143 -3.41 25.72 -18.84
CA PHE A 143 -4.34 25.12 -19.80
C PHE A 143 -4.27 23.59 -19.83
N ARG A 144 -3.09 23.01 -19.61
CA ARG A 144 -2.81 21.59 -19.85
C ARG A 144 -2.55 20.82 -18.57
N LEU A 145 -3.25 19.70 -18.41
CA LEU A 145 -3.04 18.76 -17.32
C LEU A 145 -2.36 17.48 -17.83
N GLN A 146 -1.21 17.15 -17.25
CA GLN A 146 -0.54 15.88 -17.48
C GLN A 146 -0.99 14.85 -16.45
N LEU A 147 -1.44 13.69 -16.91
CA LEU A 147 -1.83 12.55 -16.10
C LEU A 147 -0.82 11.41 -16.26
N SER A 148 -0.63 10.65 -15.19
CA SER A 148 0.00 9.32 -15.26
C SER A 148 -0.98 8.29 -15.82
N LEU A 149 -0.46 7.17 -16.35
CA LEU A 149 -1.29 6.10 -16.93
C LEU A 149 -2.39 5.60 -15.97
N VAL A 150 -2.06 5.45 -14.69
CA VAL A 150 -3.04 5.02 -13.66
C VAL A 150 -4.11 6.07 -13.36
N GLU A 151 -3.76 7.36 -13.41
CA GLU A 151 -4.73 8.45 -13.29
C GLU A 151 -5.64 8.49 -14.53
N SER A 152 -5.08 8.26 -15.71
CA SER A 152 -5.81 8.21 -16.97
C SER A 152 -6.77 7.04 -17.03
N GLY A 153 -6.33 5.82 -16.73
CA GLY A 153 -7.20 4.64 -16.67
C GLY A 153 -8.37 4.87 -15.71
N TYR A 154 -8.10 5.51 -14.56
CA TYR A 154 -9.16 5.82 -13.60
C TYR A 154 -10.20 6.81 -14.15
N LEU A 155 -9.76 7.86 -14.83
CA LEU A 155 -10.66 8.86 -15.40
C LEU A 155 -11.41 8.32 -16.63
N LEU A 156 -10.79 7.40 -17.39
CA LEU A 156 -11.43 6.67 -18.50
C LEU A 156 -12.54 5.75 -18.00
N ASP A 157 -12.27 4.95 -16.96
CA ASP A 157 -13.27 4.06 -16.34
C ASP A 157 -14.47 4.82 -15.78
N ARG A 158 -14.27 6.09 -15.39
CA ARG A 158 -15.33 6.99 -14.93
C ARG A 158 -15.97 7.80 -16.08
N GLN A 159 -15.55 7.58 -17.32
CA GLN A 159 -16.00 8.30 -18.51
C GLN A 159 -15.83 9.83 -18.42
N LEU A 160 -14.84 10.30 -17.66
CA LEU A 160 -14.55 11.73 -17.49
C LEU A 160 -13.63 12.27 -18.59
N ILE A 161 -12.84 11.38 -19.18
CA ILE A 161 -11.98 11.66 -20.34
C ILE A 161 -12.22 10.61 -21.42
N ARG A 162 -11.80 10.93 -22.64
CA ARG A 162 -11.71 10.01 -23.79
C ARG A 162 -10.36 10.18 -24.45
N ILE A 163 -9.76 9.11 -24.95
CA ILE A 163 -8.47 9.22 -25.63
C ILE A 163 -8.73 9.47 -27.12
N ASP A 164 -8.07 10.50 -27.65
CA ASP A 164 -8.08 10.79 -29.08
C ASP A 164 -7.11 9.85 -29.78
N ASN A 165 -7.55 8.61 -29.99
CA ASN A 165 -6.90 7.69 -30.91
C ASN A 165 -7.59 7.82 -32.27
N ALA A 166 -6.81 7.97 -33.34
CA ALA A 166 -7.32 8.10 -34.70
C ALA A 166 -8.19 6.90 -35.16
N ASP A 167 -8.18 5.79 -34.41
CA ASP A 167 -8.92 4.55 -34.69
C ASP A 167 -9.91 4.17 -33.55
N ALA A 168 -11.11 4.75 -33.62
CA ALA A 168 -12.44 4.19 -33.24
C ALA A 168 -12.87 3.87 -31.77
N ASN A 169 -14.20 4.08 -31.56
CA ASN A 169 -15.16 3.53 -30.57
C ASN A 169 -14.81 3.47 -29.07
N ALA A 170 -15.63 4.14 -28.25
CA ALA A 170 -15.44 4.34 -26.81
C ALA A 170 -15.30 3.05 -25.96
N ASP A 171 -15.99 1.95 -26.30
CA ASP A 171 -15.88 0.68 -25.54
C ASP A 171 -14.62 -0.14 -25.89
N ALA A 172 -14.05 0.09 -27.07
CA ALA A 172 -12.75 -0.50 -27.45
C ALA A 172 -11.58 0.27 -26.81
N ASP A 173 -11.79 1.55 -26.49
CA ASP A 173 -10.77 2.51 -26.05
C ASP A 173 -10.17 2.16 -24.67
N THR A 174 -10.98 1.74 -23.68
CA THR A 174 -10.45 1.37 -22.35
C THR A 174 -9.58 0.12 -22.39
N SER A 175 -10.05 -0.95 -23.05
CA SER A 175 -9.28 -2.20 -23.15
C SER A 175 -7.98 -2.03 -23.97
N ALA A 176 -8.04 -1.20 -25.02
CA ALA A 176 -6.86 -0.83 -25.80
C ALA A 176 -5.87 0.00 -24.97
N PHE A 177 -6.37 0.94 -24.17
CA PHE A 177 -5.57 1.74 -23.25
C PHE A 177 -4.86 0.87 -22.21
N ASP A 178 -5.58 -0.03 -21.54
CA ASP A 178 -5.01 -0.90 -20.50
C ASP A 178 -3.88 -1.78 -21.04
N ARG A 179 -4.01 -2.27 -22.27
CA ARG A 179 -2.94 -3.02 -22.96
C ARG A 179 -1.72 -2.12 -23.20
N CYS A 180 -1.91 -0.94 -23.78
CA CYS A 180 -0.83 0.01 -24.03
C CYS A 180 -0.15 0.45 -22.72
N ALA A 181 -0.93 0.69 -21.68
CA ALA A 181 -0.45 1.06 -20.36
C ALA A 181 0.36 -0.08 -19.71
N SER A 182 -0.07 -1.34 -19.87
CA SER A 182 0.66 -2.52 -19.37
C SER A 182 1.97 -2.78 -20.12
N GLU A 183 2.01 -2.51 -21.43
CA GLU A 183 3.24 -2.58 -22.23
C GLU A 183 4.24 -1.50 -21.84
N THR A 184 3.75 -0.29 -21.52
CA THR A 184 4.59 0.87 -21.17
C THR A 184 5.07 0.82 -19.71
N GLU A 185 4.18 0.43 -18.79
CA GLU A 185 4.46 0.28 -17.38
C GLU A 185 4.11 -1.16 -16.93
N PRO A 186 5.10 -2.07 -16.81
CA PRO A 186 4.84 -3.46 -16.43
C PRO A 186 4.09 -3.64 -15.10
N ALA A 187 4.20 -2.67 -14.19
CA ALA A 187 3.49 -2.67 -12.91
C ALA A 187 2.04 -2.16 -13.00
N TYR A 188 1.57 -1.70 -14.17
CA TYR A 188 0.24 -1.09 -14.34
C TYR A 188 -0.88 -2.00 -13.84
N GLY A 189 -0.86 -3.29 -14.20
CA GLY A 189 -1.88 -4.26 -13.78
C GLY A 189 -1.98 -4.45 -12.26
N LEU A 190 -0.91 -4.19 -11.51
CA LEU A 190 -0.92 -4.20 -10.03
C LEU A 190 -1.26 -2.82 -9.46
N LYS A 191 -0.80 -1.75 -10.10
CA LYS A 191 -0.98 -0.38 -9.65
C LYS A 191 -2.41 0.10 -9.84
N TYR A 192 -3.05 -0.22 -10.97
CA TYR A 192 -4.35 0.31 -11.34
C TYR A 192 -5.46 -0.10 -10.37
N PRO A 193 -5.64 -1.39 -10.00
CA PRO A 193 -6.67 -1.79 -9.05
C PRO A 193 -6.51 -1.10 -7.69
N VAL A 194 -5.26 -0.99 -7.21
CA VAL A 194 -4.94 -0.31 -5.95
C VAL A 194 -5.19 1.19 -6.03
N TYR A 195 -4.82 1.83 -7.15
CA TYR A 195 -5.11 3.24 -7.37
C TYR A 195 -6.62 3.51 -7.36
N SER A 196 -7.38 2.70 -8.10
CA SER A 196 -8.84 2.81 -8.17
C SER A 196 -9.49 2.62 -6.80
N ASP A 197 -9.09 1.61 -6.03
CA ASP A 197 -9.63 1.37 -4.69
C ASP A 197 -9.34 2.53 -3.72
N LEU A 198 -8.13 3.09 -3.76
CA LEU A 198 -7.79 4.26 -2.95
C LEU A 198 -8.67 5.47 -3.31
N ARG A 199 -8.86 5.75 -4.62
CA ARG A 199 -9.72 6.88 -5.05
C ARG A 199 -11.18 6.68 -4.63
N ARG A 200 -11.71 5.47 -4.83
CA ARG A 200 -13.07 5.08 -4.41
C ARG A 200 -13.28 5.19 -2.90
N SER A 201 -12.22 4.96 -2.14
CA SER A 201 -12.21 5.11 -0.68
C SER A 201 -12.05 6.56 -0.20
N GLY A 202 -12.15 7.55 -1.09
CA GLY A 202 -12.05 8.97 -0.76
C GLY A 202 -10.62 9.47 -0.51
N LEU A 203 -9.61 8.71 -0.95
CA LEU A 203 -8.20 9.08 -0.79
C LEU A 203 -7.67 9.74 -2.07
N VAL A 204 -6.58 10.49 -1.92
CA VAL A 204 -5.81 11.02 -3.05
C VAL A 204 -4.50 10.27 -3.15
N ALA A 205 -4.29 9.56 -4.25
CA ALA A 205 -3.04 8.87 -4.53
C ALA A 205 -2.23 9.65 -5.56
N LYS A 206 -0.96 9.94 -5.25
CA LYS A 206 0.03 10.52 -6.18
C LYS A 206 1.24 9.60 -6.27
N THR A 207 2.10 9.81 -7.26
CA THR A 207 3.36 9.05 -7.38
C THR A 207 4.17 9.08 -6.07
N GLY A 208 4.55 7.89 -5.61
CA GLY A 208 5.41 7.67 -4.44
C GLY A 208 6.89 7.56 -4.80
N PHE A 209 7.28 7.83 -6.06
CA PHE A 209 8.63 7.57 -6.58
C PHE A 209 9.76 8.14 -5.70
N LYS A 210 9.57 9.36 -5.18
CA LYS A 210 10.54 10.03 -4.28
C LYS A 210 10.80 9.27 -2.96
N PHE A 211 9.95 8.31 -2.62
CA PHE A 211 10.05 7.49 -1.41
C PHE A 211 10.27 6.00 -1.73
N GLY A 212 10.53 5.63 -2.98
CA GLY A 212 10.69 4.22 -3.39
C GLY A 212 9.39 3.40 -3.30
N THR A 213 8.22 4.05 -3.38
CA THR A 213 6.91 3.38 -3.35
C THR A 213 6.07 3.75 -4.58
N HIS A 214 5.04 2.97 -4.88
CA HIS A 214 4.17 3.25 -6.02
C HIS A 214 3.33 4.52 -5.77
N PHE A 215 2.79 4.67 -4.57
CA PHE A 215 1.95 5.81 -4.22
C PHE A 215 2.31 6.45 -2.88
N ARG A 216 2.20 7.78 -2.84
CA ARG A 216 2.00 8.54 -1.61
C ARG A 216 0.53 8.94 -1.54
N VAL A 217 -0.11 8.70 -0.40
CA VAL A 217 -1.56 8.81 -0.28
C VAL A 217 -1.94 9.82 0.80
N TYR A 218 -2.94 10.64 0.48
CA TYR A 218 -3.47 11.70 1.33
C TYR A 218 -4.92 11.37 1.75
N LYS A 219 -5.25 11.58 3.03
CA LYS A 219 -6.63 11.46 3.55
C LYS A 219 -7.54 12.57 3.06
N GLN A 220 -7.03 13.80 3.09
CA GLN A 220 -7.71 14.98 2.57
C GLN A 220 -6.73 15.75 1.69
N PHE A 221 -7.28 16.43 0.69
CA PHE A 221 -6.53 17.43 -0.05
C PHE A 221 -6.83 18.83 0.49
N LYS A 222 -5.87 19.39 1.24
CA LYS A 222 -5.74 20.83 1.50
C LYS A 222 -4.29 21.22 1.21
N SER A 223 -4.04 22.44 0.74
CA SER A 223 -2.74 22.93 0.21
C SER A 223 -1.51 22.53 1.04
N ASP A 224 -1.64 22.44 2.37
CA ASP A 224 -0.53 22.15 3.30
C ASP A 224 -0.56 20.73 3.89
N THR A 225 -1.33 19.80 3.30
CA THR A 225 -1.48 18.44 3.86
C THR A 225 -0.34 17.55 3.39
N HIS A 226 0.40 16.97 4.33
CA HIS A 226 1.38 15.93 4.04
C HIS A 226 0.68 14.59 3.82
N SER A 227 1.22 13.74 2.93
CA SER A 227 0.68 12.38 2.75
C SER A 227 0.86 11.56 4.03
N GLU A 228 -0.14 10.79 4.45
CA GLU A 228 -0.09 9.95 5.65
C GLU A 228 0.48 8.56 5.36
N TYR A 229 0.29 8.07 4.14
CA TYR A 229 0.66 6.70 3.76
C TYR A 229 1.63 6.68 2.59
N LEU A 230 2.53 5.70 2.62
CA LEU A 230 3.26 5.22 1.46
C LEU A 230 2.71 3.84 1.11
N VAL A 231 2.13 3.70 -0.08
CA VAL A 231 1.51 2.45 -0.55
C VAL A 231 2.38 1.84 -1.64
N HIS A 232 2.83 0.61 -1.41
CA HIS A 232 3.54 -0.20 -2.40
C HIS A 232 2.68 -1.39 -2.81
N THR A 233 2.37 -1.47 -4.10
CA THR A 233 1.59 -2.57 -4.67
C THR A 233 2.42 -3.83 -4.85
N ILE A 234 1.89 -4.98 -4.46
CA ILE A 234 2.56 -6.28 -4.54
C ILE A 234 1.63 -7.35 -5.15
N PRO A 235 2.17 -8.33 -5.89
CA PRO A 235 1.36 -9.40 -6.45
C PRO A 235 0.88 -10.39 -5.36
N PRO A 236 -0.15 -11.22 -5.64
CA PRO A 236 -0.70 -12.17 -4.66
C PRO A 236 0.28 -13.24 -4.16
N ASP A 237 1.27 -13.59 -4.97
CA ASP A 237 2.31 -14.57 -4.71
C ASP A 237 3.63 -13.94 -4.23
N HIS A 238 3.61 -12.65 -3.88
CA HIS A 238 4.80 -11.92 -3.44
C HIS A 238 5.55 -12.63 -2.31
N GLN A 239 6.88 -12.55 -2.38
CA GLN A 239 7.77 -13.00 -1.34
C GLN A 239 8.55 -11.81 -0.82
N PHE A 240 8.46 -11.56 0.49
CA PHE A 240 9.21 -10.49 1.11
C PHE A 240 10.65 -10.92 1.32
N LEU A 241 11.58 -10.16 0.74
CA LEU A 241 12.95 -10.10 1.21
C LEU A 241 13.00 -9.16 2.41
N LEU A 242 13.36 -9.69 3.57
CA LEU A 242 13.32 -8.93 4.82
C LEU A 242 14.21 -7.67 4.84
N PRO A 243 15.37 -7.63 4.15
CA PRO A 243 16.13 -6.39 3.99
C PRO A 243 15.37 -5.32 3.18
N GLU A 244 14.58 -5.71 2.18
CA GLU A 244 13.77 -4.77 1.39
C GLU A 244 12.57 -4.25 2.19
N LEU A 245 11.91 -5.14 2.93
CA LEU A 245 10.85 -4.76 3.87
C LEU A 245 11.39 -3.75 4.91
N SER A 246 12.53 -4.05 5.52
CA SER A 246 13.17 -3.19 6.52
C SER A 246 13.50 -1.81 5.93
N ARG A 247 14.05 -1.77 4.72
CA ARG A 247 14.33 -0.52 3.99
C ARG A 247 13.08 0.31 3.77
N ALA A 248 11.99 -0.31 3.31
CA ALA A 248 10.74 0.39 3.03
C ALA A 248 10.12 1.00 4.31
N VAL A 249 10.07 0.23 5.40
CA VAL A 249 9.56 0.72 6.70
C VAL A 249 10.47 1.79 7.30
N ARG A 250 11.79 1.67 7.12
CA ARG A 250 12.74 2.68 7.61
C ARG A 250 12.58 4.01 6.88
N ILE A 251 12.42 3.98 5.55
CA ILE A 251 12.14 5.18 4.74
C ILE A 251 10.83 5.82 5.21
N SER A 252 9.75 5.04 5.34
CA SER A 252 8.46 5.58 5.76
C SER A 252 8.54 6.26 7.13
N ASN A 253 9.23 5.64 8.10
CA ASN A 253 9.44 6.21 9.42
C ASN A 253 10.24 7.51 9.40
N SER A 254 11.30 7.60 8.58
CA SER A 254 12.11 8.83 8.48
C SER A 254 11.32 10.04 7.96
N VAL A 255 10.26 9.80 7.19
CA VAL A 255 9.38 10.86 6.66
C VAL A 255 8.05 10.95 7.39
N HIS A 256 7.94 10.28 8.55
CA HIS A 256 6.76 10.20 9.41
C HIS A 256 5.50 9.74 8.66
N LYS A 257 5.63 8.67 7.88
CA LYS A 257 4.53 8.04 7.12
C LYS A 257 4.42 6.57 7.44
N ARG A 258 3.21 6.04 7.27
CA ARG A 258 2.91 4.62 7.47
C ARG A 258 3.19 3.84 6.20
N MET A 259 3.94 2.74 6.30
CA MET A 259 4.24 1.86 5.17
C MET A 259 3.11 0.84 5.00
N ILE A 260 2.46 0.87 3.85
CA ILE A 260 1.33 0.01 3.50
C ILE A 260 1.67 -0.79 2.24
N PHE A 261 1.41 -2.09 2.27
CA PHE A 261 1.46 -2.94 1.10
C PHE A 261 0.04 -3.23 0.61
N GLY A 262 -0.25 -2.84 -0.63
CA GLY A 262 -1.53 -3.08 -1.28
C GLY A 262 -1.45 -4.32 -2.17
N ARG A 263 -2.25 -5.33 -1.86
CA ARG A 263 -2.36 -6.56 -2.65
C ARG A 263 -3.75 -6.61 -3.30
N PRO A 264 -3.86 -6.49 -4.63
CA PRO A 264 -5.14 -6.77 -5.30
C PRO A 264 -5.53 -8.24 -5.11
N ASP A 265 -6.82 -8.50 -4.97
CA ASP A 265 -7.34 -9.87 -4.94
C ASP A 265 -7.30 -10.50 -6.33
N ALA A 266 -7.00 -11.80 -6.38
CA ALA A 266 -6.79 -12.52 -7.64
C ALA A 266 -8.07 -12.61 -8.49
N ASP A 267 -9.24 -12.48 -7.86
CA ASP A 267 -10.56 -12.45 -8.49
C ASP A 267 -11.05 -11.03 -8.81
N GLY A 268 -10.25 -10.00 -8.50
CA GLY A 268 -10.61 -8.60 -8.69
C GLY A 268 -11.68 -8.07 -7.72
N SER A 269 -12.02 -8.82 -6.66
CA SER A 269 -13.07 -8.45 -5.71
C SER A 269 -12.73 -7.24 -4.83
N GLY A 270 -11.44 -6.93 -4.67
CA GLY A 270 -10.98 -5.79 -3.92
C GLY A 270 -9.47 -5.72 -3.74
N VAL A 271 -9.05 -4.90 -2.78
CA VAL A 271 -7.65 -4.72 -2.42
C VAL A 271 -7.47 -4.94 -0.92
N CYS A 272 -6.52 -5.80 -0.59
CA CYS A 272 -6.10 -6.07 0.78
C CYS A 272 -4.90 -5.19 1.14
N TYR A 273 -5.04 -4.36 2.17
CA TYR A 273 -3.94 -3.53 2.68
C TYR A 273 -3.36 -4.08 3.98
N ILE A 274 -2.03 -4.21 4.00
CA ILE A 274 -1.27 -4.67 5.17
C ILE A 274 -0.25 -3.60 5.53
N GLU A 275 -0.28 -3.16 6.78
CA GLU A 275 0.70 -2.24 7.35
C GLU A 275 1.82 -3.01 8.04
N PHE A 276 3.04 -2.50 7.88
CA PHE A 276 4.20 -2.86 8.70
C PHE A 276 4.67 -1.63 9.46
N GLU A 277 4.54 -1.68 10.77
CA GLU A 277 4.94 -0.60 11.67
C GLU A 277 6.15 -1.04 12.48
N TRP A 278 7.25 -0.30 12.41
CA TRP A 278 8.37 -0.54 13.33
C TRP A 278 7.95 -0.15 14.74
N ILE A 279 8.21 -1.03 15.69
CA ILE A 279 7.83 -0.82 17.09
C ILE A 279 9.01 -1.09 18.02
N ARG A 280 8.94 -0.47 19.20
CA ARG A 280 9.78 -0.84 20.34
C ARG A 280 8.92 -1.62 21.34
N LEU A 281 9.38 -2.81 21.73
CA LEU A 281 8.74 -3.65 22.73
C LEU A 281 9.30 -3.43 24.13
#